data_AF-A0A9Q0TE39-F1
#
_entry.id   AF-A0A9Q0TE39-F1
#
_cell.length_a   1.000
_cell.length_b   1.000
_cell.length_c   1.000
_cell.angle_alpha   90.00
_cell.angle_beta   90.00
_cell.angle_gamma   90.00
#
_symmetry.space_group_name_H-M   'P 1'
#
loop_
_entity.id
_entity.type
_entity.pdbx_description
1 polymer ?
#
loop_
_entity_poly.entity_id
_entity_poly.type
_entity_poly.pdbx_seq_one_letter_code
_entity_poly.pdbx_strand_id
1 'polypeptide(L)'
;MEGEETFESSLLGYADEVAEERIAAADVIMIRGTETTSAVLILRGANNYMLDELERALHESNTVVAGGGAVESALSVYLEYLATTLGSREQSAIAEFAESLLVIAYMMSSAITILRIDDMIKPVKDESQNADPGL
;
A
#
# COMPACT_ATOMS: atom_id res chain seq x y z
N MET A 1 -16.37 -30.21 -36.77
CA MET A 1 -15.38 -30.40 -35.69
C MET A 1 -15.77 -31.69 -35.00
N GLU A 2 -15.06 -32.76 -35.32
CA GLU A 2 -15.29 -34.11 -34.80
C GLU A 2 -14.91 -34.15 -33.31
N GLY A 3 -15.88 -34.50 -32.46
CA GLY A 3 -15.74 -34.50 -31.00
C GLY A 3 -15.45 -35.91 -30.48
N GLU A 4 -14.23 -36.39 -30.67
CA GLU A 4 -13.70 -37.60 -30.02
C GLU A 4 -12.56 -37.29 -29.05
N GLU A 5 -12.65 -36.19 -28.29
CA GLU A 5 -11.77 -35.98 -27.13
C GLU A 5 -12.42 -36.63 -25.90
N THR A 6 -11.90 -37.79 -25.49
CA THR A 6 -12.32 -38.47 -24.27
C THR A 6 -11.42 -38.02 -23.13
N PHE A 7 -12.00 -37.40 -22.10
CA PHE A 7 -11.27 -36.98 -20.90
C PHE A 7 -11.43 -38.03 -19.80
N GLU A 8 -10.35 -38.35 -19.10
CA GLU A 8 -10.44 -39.17 -17.89
C GLU A 8 -11.08 -38.35 -16.76
N SER A 9 -12.03 -38.95 -16.05
CA SER A 9 -12.72 -38.30 -14.92
C SER A 9 -11.79 -37.85 -13.80
N SER A 10 -10.60 -38.44 -13.71
CA SER A 10 -9.52 -38.09 -12.78
C SER A 10 -8.91 -36.70 -13.02
N LEU A 11 -9.11 -36.13 -14.21
CA LEU A 11 -8.59 -34.81 -14.59
C LEU A 11 -9.55 -33.67 -14.22
N LEU A 12 -10.75 -33.98 -13.72
CA LEU A 12 -11.76 -32.98 -13.35
C LEU A 12 -11.65 -32.62 -11.86
N GLY A 13 -11.73 -31.32 -11.57
CA GLY A 13 -11.79 -30.80 -10.20
C GLY A 13 -13.20 -30.78 -9.61
N TYR A 14 -13.29 -30.56 -8.29
CA TYR A 14 -14.55 -30.40 -7.56
C TYR A 14 -14.76 -28.95 -7.13
N ALA A 15 -16.01 -28.48 -7.17
CA ALA A 15 -16.47 -27.20 -6.64
C ALA A 15 -17.90 -27.36 -6.10
N ASP A 16 -18.17 -26.78 -4.92
CA ASP A 16 -19.52 -26.80 -4.32
C ASP A 16 -20.53 -25.95 -5.11
N GLU A 17 -20.10 -24.81 -5.65
CA GLU A 17 -20.98 -23.87 -6.33
C GLU A 17 -20.29 -23.26 -7.56
N VAL A 18 -21.03 -23.22 -8.67
CA VAL A 18 -20.64 -22.47 -9.88
C VAL A 18 -21.80 -21.56 -10.25
N ALA A 19 -21.55 -20.25 -10.24
CA ALA A 19 -22.54 -19.23 -10.54
C ALA A 19 -22.00 -18.24 -11.57
N GLU A 20 -22.84 -17.86 -12.54
CA GLU A 20 -22.56 -16.74 -13.43
C GLU A 20 -23.13 -15.47 -12.79
N GLU A 21 -22.25 -14.55 -12.43
CA GLU A 21 -22.59 -13.27 -11.84
C GLU A 21 -22.20 -12.14 -12.78
N ARG A 22 -23.12 -11.21 -13.01
CA ARG A 22 -22.81 -9.99 -13.76
C ARG A 22 -22.16 -8.98 -12.84
N ILE A 23 -20.87 -8.70 -13.07
CA ILE A 23 -20.11 -7.70 -12.34
C ILE A 23 -19.84 -6.52 -13.26
N ALA A 24 -20.49 -5.39 -12.96
CA ALA A 24 -20.46 -4.19 -13.80
C ALA A 24 -20.94 -4.47 -15.24
N ALA A 25 -20.04 -4.42 -16.21
CA ALA A 25 -20.35 -4.60 -17.63
C ALA A 25 -19.96 -5.99 -18.17
N ALA A 26 -19.38 -6.85 -17.33
CA ALA A 26 -18.92 -8.18 -17.72
C ALA A 26 -19.65 -9.27 -16.94
N ASP A 27 -19.93 -10.38 -17.61
CA ASP A 27 -20.44 -11.59 -16.98
C ASP A 27 -19.24 -12.45 -16.55
N VAL A 28 -19.20 -12.82 -15.27
CA VAL A 28 -18.07 -13.52 -14.64
C VAL A 28 -18.58 -14.83 -14.04
N ILE A 29 -17.89 -15.93 -14.35
CA ILE A 29 -18.18 -17.23 -13.74
C ILE A 29 -17.40 -17.33 -12.44
N MET A 30 -18.12 -17.36 -11.32
CA MET A 30 -17.55 -17.63 -10.00
C MET A 30 -17.64 -19.11 -9.67
N ILE A 31 -16.51 -19.70 -9.33
CA ILE A 31 -16.39 -21.07 -8.84
C ILE A 31 -16.01 -20.97 -7.35
N ARG A 32 -16.86 -21.51 -6.47
CA ARG A 32 -16.73 -21.44 -5.00
C ARG A 32 -16.73 -22.84 -4.40
N GLY A 33 -16.11 -22.99 -3.24
CA GLY A 33 -16.03 -24.28 -2.54
C GLY A 33 -15.15 -25.30 -3.27
N THR A 34 -14.04 -24.86 -3.85
CA THR A 34 -13.00 -25.74 -4.39
C THR A 34 -12.13 -26.27 -3.26
N GLU A 35 -11.59 -27.48 -3.39
CA GLU A 35 -10.66 -28.07 -2.41
C GLU A 35 -9.32 -27.30 -2.31
N THR A 36 -9.05 -26.38 -3.24
CA THR A 36 -7.84 -25.56 -3.32
C THR A 36 -7.93 -24.29 -2.47
N THR A 37 -6.82 -23.90 -1.84
CA THR A 37 -6.65 -22.65 -1.06
C THR A 37 -6.46 -21.42 -1.96
N SER A 38 -7.15 -21.35 -3.08
CA SER A 38 -7.05 -20.23 -4.02
C SER A 38 -8.11 -19.19 -3.72
N ALA A 39 -7.70 -17.93 -3.60
CA ALA A 39 -8.60 -16.79 -3.46
C ALA A 39 -8.50 -15.90 -4.70
N VAL A 40 -9.64 -15.41 -5.18
CA VAL A 40 -9.72 -14.46 -6.29
C VAL A 40 -10.20 -13.13 -5.74
N LEU A 41 -9.47 -12.05 -6.04
CA LEU A 41 -9.82 -10.70 -5.64
C LEU A 41 -10.27 -9.90 -6.88
N ILE A 42 -11.46 -9.31 -6.83
CA ILE A 42 -11.98 -8.50 -7.94
C ILE A 42 -11.78 -7.02 -7.61
N LEU A 43 -10.87 -6.37 -8.33
CA LEU A 43 -10.57 -4.94 -8.17
C LEU A 43 -11.47 -4.08 -9.06
N ARG A 44 -11.94 -2.95 -8.51
CA ARG A 44 -12.72 -1.94 -9.23
C ARG A 44 -12.11 -0.57 -8.99
N GLY A 45 -11.82 0.14 -10.07
CA GLY A 45 -11.21 1.47 -10.05
C GLY A 45 -11.96 2.42 -10.98
N ALA A 46 -11.82 3.73 -10.75
CA ALA A 46 -12.46 4.76 -11.59
C ALA A 46 -11.85 4.83 -13.00
N ASN A 47 -10.60 4.40 -13.15
CA ASN A 47 -9.88 4.28 -14.41
C ASN A 47 -8.83 3.17 -14.31
N ASN A 48 -8.24 2.78 -15.44
CA ASN A 48 -7.21 1.73 -15.50
C ASN A 48 -5.97 2.08 -14.68
N TYR A 49 -5.58 3.35 -14.63
CA TYR A 49 -4.42 3.78 -13.85
C TYR A 49 -4.56 3.46 -12.36
N MET A 50 -5.75 3.65 -11.78
CA MET A 50 -6.02 3.27 -10.39
C MET A 50 -6.01 1.76 -10.19
N LEU A 51 -6.46 0.99 -11.19
CA LEU A 51 -6.44 -0.48 -11.12
C LEU A 51 -5.00 -1.00 -11.12
N ASP A 52 -4.15 -0.47 -12.00
CA ASP A 52 -2.74 -0.83 -12.11
C ASP A 52 -2.01 -0.55 -10.78
N GLU A 53 -2.30 0.59 -10.15
CA GLU A 53 -1.69 0.94 -8.86
C GLU A 53 -2.20 0.08 -7.70
N LEU A 54 -3.48 -0.31 -7.70
CA LEU A 54 -4.03 -1.24 -6.69
C LEU A 54 -3.43 -2.64 -6.83
N GLU A 55 -3.25 -3.13 -8.07
CA GLU A 55 -2.55 -4.38 -8.33
C GLU A 55 -1.11 -4.33 -7.82
N ARG A 56 -0.39 -3.24 -8.14
CA ARG A 56 0.97 -3.01 -7.66
C ARG A 56 1.04 -3.04 -6.13
N ALA A 57 0.12 -2.36 -5.45
CA ALA A 57 0.09 -2.27 -3.99
C ALA A 57 -0.20 -3.62 -3.29
N LEU A 58 -0.91 -4.54 -3.97
CA LEU A 58 -1.17 -5.88 -3.44
C LEU A 58 0.02 -6.82 -3.63
N HIS A 59 0.90 -6.54 -4.59
CA HIS A 59 2.07 -7.38 -4.88
C HIS A 59 3.33 -6.97 -4.10
N GLU A 60 3.19 -6.15 -3.05
CA GLU A 60 4.32 -5.65 -2.27
C GLU A 60 5.08 -6.78 -1.53
N SER A 61 6.37 -6.56 -1.28
CA SER A 61 7.31 -7.59 -0.82
C SER A 61 6.94 -8.25 0.52
N ASN A 62 7.27 -9.53 0.69
CA ASN A 62 7.01 -10.31 1.92
C ASN A 62 7.91 -9.95 3.12
N THR A 63 8.69 -8.88 3.05
CA THR A 63 9.58 -8.46 4.14
C THR A 63 8.99 -7.29 4.89
N VAL A 64 8.90 -7.41 6.22
CA VAL A 64 8.35 -6.38 7.10
C VAL A 64 9.48 -5.67 7.82
N VAL A 65 9.45 -4.34 7.79
CA VAL A 65 10.37 -3.47 8.54
C VAL A 65 9.59 -2.44 9.34
N ALA A 66 10.22 -1.84 10.35
CA ALA A 66 9.61 -0.74 11.09
C ALA A 66 9.44 0.48 10.16
N GLY A 67 8.23 1.02 10.06
CA GLY A 67 7.94 2.19 9.23
C GLY A 67 8.17 3.54 9.94
N GLY A 68 7.65 4.61 9.34
CA GLY A 68 7.57 5.93 9.99
C GLY A 68 8.90 6.63 10.25
N GLY A 69 9.93 6.36 9.43
CA GLY A 69 11.26 6.94 9.62
C GLY A 69 12.14 6.22 10.65
N ALA A 70 11.65 5.12 11.25
CA ALA A 70 12.37 4.40 12.29
C ALA A 70 13.63 3.69 11.76
N VAL A 71 13.53 3.08 10.58
CA VAL A 71 14.66 2.39 9.93
C VAL A 71 15.73 3.40 9.52
N GLU A 72 15.33 4.54 8.94
CA GLU A 72 16.22 5.61 8.52
C GLU A 72 16.96 6.23 9.71
N SER A 73 16.26 6.44 10.83
CA SER A 73 16.87 6.96 12.07
C SER A 73 17.84 5.97 12.71
N ALA A 74 17.52 4.67 12.70
CA ALA A 74 18.44 3.66 13.20
C ALA A 74 19.68 3.53 12.30
N LEU A 75 19.50 3.64 10.98
CA LEU A 75 20.58 3.56 10.01
C LEU A 75 21.49 4.78 10.07
N SER A 76 20.96 5.99 10.30
CA SER A 76 21.78 7.20 10.44
C SER A 76 22.72 7.09 11.65
N VAL A 77 22.20 6.66 12.81
CA VAL A 77 23.02 6.46 14.02
C VAL A 77 24.11 5.40 13.80
N TYR A 78 23.77 4.31 13.11
CA TYR A 78 24.74 3.26 12.79
C TYR A 78 25.85 3.77 11.85
N LEU A 79 25.48 4.53 10.81
CA LEU A 79 26.44 5.08 9.84
C LEU A 79 27.32 6.17 10.44
N GLU A 80 26.78 7.00 11.34
CA GLU A 80 27.57 7.97 12.10
C GLU A 80 28.63 7.26 12.96
N TYR A 81 28.24 6.17 13.64
CA TYR A 81 29.20 5.36 14.39
C TYR A 81 30.26 4.74 13.47
N LEU A 82 29.85 4.17 12.33
CA LEU A 82 30.78 3.61 11.34
C LEU A 82 31.76 4.66 10.81
N ALA A 83 31.30 5.88 10.55
CA ALA A 83 32.15 6.98 10.08
C ALA A 83 33.31 7.28 11.03
N THR A 84 33.12 7.11 12.35
CA THR A 84 34.20 7.30 13.35
C THR A 84 35.32 6.27 13.25
N THR A 85 35.08 5.13 12.59
CA THR A 85 36.06 4.05 12.43
C THR A 85 36.86 4.14 11.13
N LEU A 86 36.55 5.10 10.26
CA LEU A 86 37.10 5.24 8.90
C LEU A 86 38.06 6.41 8.77
N GLY A 87 38.78 6.45 7.65
CA GLY A 87 39.73 7.52 7.34
C GLY A 87 39.04 8.86 7.06
N SER A 88 39.76 9.97 7.21
CA SER A 88 39.20 11.34 7.19
C SER A 88 38.35 11.69 5.95
N ARG A 89 38.69 11.14 4.78
CA ARG A 89 37.99 11.42 3.52
C ARG A 89 36.68 10.66 3.40
N GLU A 90 36.64 9.44 3.92
CA GLU A 90 35.46 8.56 3.90
C GLU A 90 34.49 8.92 5.03
N GLN A 91 35.03 9.35 6.18
CA GLN A 91 34.27 9.80 7.32
C GLN A 91 33.28 10.92 6.95
N SER A 92 33.74 11.95 6.22
CA SER A 92 32.86 13.07 5.83
C SER A 92 31.76 12.62 4.86
N ALA A 93 32.07 11.70 3.94
CA ALA A 93 31.10 11.22 2.96
C ALA A 93 29.99 10.38 3.63
N ILE A 94 30.36 9.52 4.57
CA ILE A 94 29.40 8.68 5.29
C ILE A 94 28.58 9.48 6.29
N ALA A 95 29.17 10.47 6.95
CA ALA A 95 28.45 11.37 7.85
C ALA A 95 27.35 12.16 7.11
N GLU A 96 27.68 12.75 5.95
CA GLU A 96 26.65 13.45 5.16
C GLU A 96 25.59 12.50 4.59
N PHE A 97 25.98 11.28 4.21
CA PHE A 97 25.01 10.28 3.79
C PHE A 97 24.06 9.88 4.93
N ALA A 98 24.57 9.70 6.15
CA ALA A 98 23.76 9.44 7.34
C ALA A 98 22.76 10.56 7.62
N GLU A 99 23.19 11.82 7.50
CA GLU A 99 22.31 12.98 7.65
C GLU A 99 21.23 13.03 6.55
N SER A 100 21.59 12.69 5.31
CA SER A 100 20.65 12.67 4.19
C SER A 100 19.47 11.70 4.38
N LEU A 101 19.67 10.60 5.13
CA LEU A 101 18.61 9.63 5.43
C LEU A 101 17.52 10.22 6.34
N LEU A 102 17.87 11.16 7.22
CA LEU A 102 16.93 11.80 8.14
C LEU A 102 15.93 12.70 7.40
N VAL A 103 16.21 13.10 6.15
CA VAL A 103 15.27 13.86 5.32
C VAL A 103 13.95 13.11 5.15
N ILE A 104 13.97 11.79 5.02
CA ILE A 104 12.76 10.98 4.86
C ILE A 104 11.90 11.04 6.13
N ALA A 105 12.51 10.84 7.30
CA ALA A 105 11.83 10.93 8.58
C ALA A 105 11.27 12.34 8.83
N TYR A 106 12.04 13.38 8.50
CA TYR A 106 11.63 14.77 8.60
C TYR A 106 10.42 15.09 7.72
N MET A 107 10.44 14.67 6.45
CA MET A 107 9.34 14.91 5.51
C MET A 107 8.04 14.27 5.99
N MET A 108 8.11 13.04 6.52
CA MET A 108 6.93 12.38 7.09
C MET A 108 6.38 13.11 8.32
N SER A 109 7.26 13.53 9.24
CA SER A 109 6.87 14.27 10.45
C SER A 109 6.23 15.63 10.13
N SER A 110 6.84 16.35 9.18
CA SER A 110 6.35 17.64 8.69
C SER A 110 4.96 17.49 8.05
N ALA A 111 4.77 16.51 7.17
CA ALA A 111 3.49 16.26 6.52
C ALA A 111 2.37 15.96 7.53
N ILE A 112 2.63 15.13 8.54
CA ILE A 112 1.66 14.85 9.61
C ILE A 112 1.34 16.09 10.44
N THR A 113 2.33 16.93 10.73
CA THR A 113 2.14 18.14 11.52
C THR A 113 1.26 19.15 10.79
N ILE A 114 1.46 19.31 9.48
CA ILE A 114 0.63 20.18 8.63
C ILE A 114 -0.84 19.71 8.67
N LEU A 115 -1.08 18.41 8.49
CA LEU A 115 -2.43 17.84 8.53
C LEU A 115 -3.12 18.07 9.89
N ARG A 116 -2.38 17.97 11.01
CA ARG A 116 -2.93 18.21 12.35
C ARG A 116 -3.36 19.67 12.55
N ILE A 117 -2.61 20.62 12.00
CA ILE A 117 -2.96 22.05 12.09
C ILE A 117 -4.23 22.33 11.28
N ASP A 118 -4.35 21.76 10.09
CA ASP A 118 -5.54 21.93 9.25
C ASP A 118 -6.82 21.38 9.91
N ASP A 119 -6.73 20.21 10.54
CA ASP A 119 -7.87 19.62 11.26
C ASP A 119 -8.25 20.42 12.52
N MET A 120 -7.31 21.13 13.15
CA MET A 120 -7.61 22.07 14.24
C MET A 120 -8.30 23.36 13.77
N ILE A 121 -8.05 23.80 12.52
CA ILE A 121 -8.62 25.05 11.98
C ILE A 121 -10.03 24.84 11.41
N LYS A 122 -10.34 23.65 10.88
CA LYS A 122 -11.67 23.32 10.32
C LYS A 122 -12.85 23.56 11.28
N PRO A 123 -12.85 23.08 12.54
CA PRO A 123 -13.99 23.28 13.44
C PRO A 123 -14.20 24.77 13.80
N VAL A 124 -13.16 25.60 13.77
CA VAL A 124 -13.27 27.05 14.04
C VAL A 124 -14.04 27.78 12.93
N LYS A 125 -13.96 27.32 11.67
CA LYS A 125 -14.69 27.94 10.56
C LYS A 125 -16.18 27.56 10.54
N ASP A 126 -16.53 26.33 10.91
CA ASP A 126 -17.93 25.88 10.96
C ASP A 126 -18.72 26.59 12.07
N GLU A 127 -18.11 26.88 13.22
CA GLU A 127 -18.78 27.65 14.28
C GLU A 127 -18.97 29.13 13.92
N SER A 128 -18.09 29.72 13.10
CA SER A 128 -18.20 31.13 12.70
C SER A 128 -19.30 31.43 11.67
N GLN A 129 -19.85 30.40 11.01
CA GLN A 129 -20.94 30.56 10.02
C GLN A 129 -22.34 30.24 10.58
N ASN A 130 -22.44 29.79 11.83
CA ASN A 130 -23.72 29.48 12.48
C ASN A 130 -24.09 30.49 13.59
N ALA A 131 -23.46 31.67 13.60
CA ALA A 131 -23.90 32.79 14.42
C ALA A 131 -25.15 33.42 13.77
N ASP A 132 -26.30 32.98 14.25
CA ASP A 132 -27.63 33.51 13.96
C ASP A 132 -27.66 35.05 14.00
N PRO A 133 -28.05 35.75 12.91
CA PRO A 133 -28.32 37.18 12.96
C PRO A 133 -29.68 37.39 13.64
N GLY A 134 -29.69 37.29 14.98
CA GLY A 134 -30.87 37.53 15.78
C GLY A 134 -31.27 39.02 15.82
N LEU A 135 -32.56 39.25 15.51
CA LEU A 135 -33.41 40.45 15.69
C LEU A 135 -33.27 41.61 14.67
#